data_AF-A0A6V7IUU4-F1
#
_entry.id   AF-A0A6V7IUU4-F1
#
_cell.length_a   1.000
_cell.length_b   1.000
_cell.length_c   1.000
_cell.angle_alpha   90.00
_cell.angle_beta   90.00
_cell.angle_gamma   90.00
#
_symmetry.space_group_name_H-M   'P 1'
#
loop_
_entity.id
_entity.type
_entity.pdbx_description
1 polymer ?
#
loop_
_entity_poly.entity_id
_entity_poly.type
_entity_poly.pdbx_seq_one_letter_code
_entity_poly.pdbx_strand_id
1 'polypeptide(L)'
;IKLMGHSLGGAISFLYAASYPDEVELLISLDIASPTVKNVTKSVESTGAAIDKFLSYEKLTLDNVPCYEYTEMIDLVMDAYRGEITRESAETLMKRGMQPAPIPGKHYFSRDPRLK
;
A
#
# COMPACT_ATOMS: atom_id res chain seq x y z
N ILE A 1 -19.58 -19.30 -0.70
CA ILE A 1 -18.80 -18.52 -1.69
C ILE A 1 -17.56 -19.31 -2.11
N LYS A 2 -17.07 -19.11 -3.35
CA LYS A 2 -15.84 -19.73 -3.87
C LYS A 2 -14.81 -18.64 -4.13
N LEU A 3 -13.61 -18.79 -3.57
CA LEU A 3 -12.55 -17.78 -3.62
C LEU A 3 -11.39 -18.28 -4.47
N MET A 4 -10.86 -17.40 -5.30
CA MET A 4 -9.61 -17.61 -6.02
C MET A 4 -8.72 -16.39 -5.86
N GLY A 5 -7.48 -16.60 -5.45
CA GLY A 5 -6.54 -15.52 -5.23
C GLY A 5 -5.13 -15.89 -5.66
N HIS A 6 -4.44 -14.95 -6.31
CA HIS A 6 -3.03 -15.06 -6.65
C HIS A 6 -2.18 -14.24 -5.68
N SER A 7 -1.02 -14.76 -5.25
CA SER A 7 -0.08 -14.07 -4.37
C SER A 7 -0.78 -13.49 -3.13
N LEU A 8 -0.72 -12.16 -2.90
CA LEU A 8 -1.41 -11.48 -1.80
C LEU A 8 -2.93 -11.73 -1.81
N GLY A 9 -3.56 -11.80 -2.99
CA GLY A 9 -4.98 -12.13 -3.10
C GLY A 9 -5.30 -13.54 -2.58
N GLY A 10 -4.36 -14.48 -2.74
CA GLY A 10 -4.45 -15.82 -2.16
C GLY A 10 -4.35 -15.77 -0.63
N ALA A 11 -3.42 -14.97 -0.09
CA ALA A 11 -3.26 -14.81 1.36
C ALA A 11 -4.48 -14.16 2.02
N ILE A 12 -5.07 -13.15 1.39
CA ILE A 12 -6.30 -12.52 1.87
C ILE A 12 -7.46 -13.52 1.85
N SER A 13 -7.60 -14.28 0.75
CA SER A 13 -8.67 -15.28 0.62
C SER A 13 -8.53 -16.39 1.67
N PHE A 14 -7.29 -16.79 2.00
CA PHE A 14 -6.99 -17.72 3.08
C PHE A 14 -7.41 -17.17 4.46
N LEU A 15 -7.02 -15.92 4.78
CA LEU A 15 -7.37 -15.31 6.06
C LEU A 15 -8.89 -15.14 6.23
N TYR A 16 -9.59 -14.80 5.15
CA TYR A 16 -11.05 -14.74 5.14
C TYR A 16 -11.66 -16.11 5.43
N ALA A 17 -11.27 -17.14 4.67
CA ALA A 17 -11.78 -18.50 4.83
C ALA A 17 -11.50 -19.07 6.24
N ALA A 18 -10.35 -18.75 6.81
CA ALA A 18 -10.00 -19.13 8.18
C ALA A 18 -10.87 -18.42 9.24
N SER A 19 -11.33 -17.19 8.95
CA SER A 19 -12.15 -16.39 9.86
C SER A 19 -13.65 -16.72 9.73
N TYR A 20 -14.11 -17.06 8.53
CA TYR A 20 -15.51 -17.35 8.19
C TYR A 20 -15.64 -18.69 7.44
N PRO A 21 -15.31 -19.83 8.10
CA PRO A 21 -15.23 -21.13 7.44
C PRO A 21 -16.58 -21.59 6.87
N ASP A 22 -17.69 -21.24 7.51
CA ASP A 22 -19.04 -21.65 7.06
C ASP A 22 -19.49 -20.91 5.79
N GLU A 23 -18.84 -19.80 5.44
CA GLU A 23 -19.18 -19.04 4.23
C GLU A 23 -18.41 -19.56 3.01
N VAL A 24 -17.25 -20.20 3.17
CA VAL A 24 -16.34 -20.54 2.08
C VAL A 24 -16.44 -22.03 1.72
N GLU A 25 -16.96 -22.32 0.53
CA GLU A 25 -17.10 -23.68 0.01
C GLU A 25 -15.78 -24.20 -0.60
N LEU A 26 -15.00 -23.31 -1.22
CA LEU A 26 -13.76 -23.65 -1.90
C LEU A 26 -12.82 -22.44 -1.95
N LEU A 27 -11.53 -22.69 -1.72
CA LEU A 27 -10.44 -21.73 -1.88
C LEU A 27 -9.40 -22.28 -2.86
N ILE A 28 -9.11 -21.54 -3.93
CA ILE A 28 -8.02 -21.81 -4.87
C ILE A 28 -6.95 -20.73 -4.67
N SER A 29 -5.75 -21.14 -4.25
CA SER A 29 -4.63 -20.22 -4.06
C SER A 29 -3.54 -20.47 -5.09
N LEU A 30 -3.19 -19.43 -5.84
CA LEU A 30 -2.18 -19.48 -6.89
C LEU A 30 -0.91 -18.77 -6.40
N ASP A 31 0.19 -19.50 -6.31
CA ASP A 31 1.52 -18.98 -5.96
C ASP A 31 1.54 -18.10 -4.70
N ILE A 32 0.91 -18.60 -3.63
CA ILE A 32 0.95 -17.98 -2.31
C ILE A 32 2.23 -18.43 -1.57
N ALA A 33 3.11 -17.48 -1.24
CA ALA A 33 3.95 -17.63 -0.07
C ALA A 33 3.07 -17.36 1.15
N SER A 34 2.79 -18.38 1.96
CA SER A 34 1.94 -18.39 3.17
C SER A 34 1.80 -17.02 3.87
N PRO A 35 0.63 -16.66 4.46
CA PRO A 35 0.47 -15.39 5.17
C PRO A 35 1.64 -15.17 6.12
N THR A 36 2.31 -14.02 5.99
CA THR A 36 3.50 -13.75 6.79
C THR A 36 3.10 -13.56 8.25
N VAL A 37 3.17 -14.64 9.03
CA VAL A 37 3.00 -14.59 10.49
C VAL A 37 4.29 -14.05 11.10
N LYS A 38 4.22 -12.84 11.64
CA LYS A 38 5.32 -12.29 12.43
C LYS A 38 5.35 -13.02 13.77
N ASN A 39 6.55 -13.33 14.25
CA ASN A 39 6.74 -13.82 15.63
C ASN A 39 6.08 -12.84 16.62
N VAL A 40 5.52 -13.34 17.72
CA VAL A 40 4.84 -12.54 18.75
C VAL A 40 5.69 -11.36 19.21
N THR A 41 6.99 -11.57 19.45
CA THR A 41 7.92 -10.51 19.87
C THR A 41 8.00 -9.39 18.83
N LYS A 42 8.17 -9.73 17.54
CA LYS A 42 8.21 -8.75 16.44
C LYS A 42 6.88 -8.02 16.27
N SER A 43 5.77 -8.71 16.54
CA SER A 43 4.43 -8.11 16.46
C SER A 43 4.28 -7.04 17.53
N VAL A 44 4.64 -7.34 18.79
CA VAL A 44 4.58 -6.37 19.89
C VAL A 44 5.50 -5.18 19.64
N GLU A 45 6.75 -5.41 19.21
CA GLU A 45 7.73 -4.35 18.89
C GLU A 45 7.25 -3.40 17.80
N SER A 46 6.59 -3.92 16.75
CA SER A 46 6.17 -3.10 15.61
C SER A 46 4.78 -2.48 15.77
N THR A 47 3.94 -3.00 16.66
CA THR A 47 2.54 -2.54 16.81
C THR A 47 2.48 -1.10 17.31
N GLY A 48 3.24 -0.73 18.35
CA GLY A 48 3.22 0.64 18.88
C GLY A 48 3.63 1.66 17.82
N ALA A 49 4.76 1.42 17.14
CA ALA A 49 5.23 2.28 16.06
C ALA A 49 4.25 2.36 14.88
N ALA A 50 3.56 1.26 14.55
CA ALA A 50 2.54 1.25 13.51
C ALA A 50 1.32 2.11 13.88
N ILE A 51 0.87 2.03 15.14
CA ILE A 51 -0.23 2.86 15.67
C ILE A 51 0.17 4.34 15.64
N ASP A 52 1.34 4.69 16.18
CA ASP A 52 1.82 6.08 16.21
C ASP A 52 1.93 6.66 14.79
N LYS A 53 2.47 5.88 13.85
CA LYS A 53 2.57 6.26 12.44
C LYS A 53 1.19 6.45 11.81
N PHE A 54 0.25 5.52 12.05
CA PHE A 54 -1.12 5.62 11.55
C PHE A 54 -1.80 6.90 12.06
N LEU A 55 -1.72 7.17 13.37
CA LEU A 55 -2.27 8.37 13.99
C LEU A 55 -1.59 9.66 13.49
N SER A 56 -0.30 9.60 13.17
CA SER A 56 0.41 10.73 12.56
C SER A 56 -0.13 11.04 11.16
N TYR A 57 -0.44 10.01 10.38
CA TYR A 57 -0.99 10.15 9.02
C TYR A 57 -2.46 10.54 9.02
N GLU A 58 -3.23 10.16 10.04
CA GLU A 58 -4.61 10.61 10.20
C GLU A 58 -4.71 12.13 10.39
N LYS A 59 -3.68 12.76 10.94
CA LYS A 59 -3.59 14.22 11.07
C LYS A 59 -3.18 14.92 9.77
N LEU A 60 -2.87 14.17 8.70
CA LEU A 60 -2.58 14.76 7.40
C LEU A 60 -3.88 15.22 6.74
N THR A 61 -3.91 16.49 6.38
CA THR A 61 -4.96 17.18 5.65
C THR A 61 -4.37 17.71 4.35
N LEU A 62 -5.20 18.20 3.43
CA LEU A 62 -4.71 18.83 2.20
C LEU A 62 -3.81 20.05 2.47
N ASP A 63 -3.92 20.67 3.65
CA ASP A 63 -3.14 21.86 4.02
C ASP A 63 -1.72 21.52 4.49
N ASN A 64 -1.48 20.30 4.96
CA ASN A 64 -0.18 19.87 5.50
C ASN A 64 0.41 18.63 4.81
N VAL A 65 -0.26 18.12 3.77
CA VAL A 65 0.26 17.01 2.96
C VAL A 65 1.49 17.48 2.19
N PRO A 66 2.59 16.70 2.16
CA PRO A 66 3.76 17.04 1.38
C PRO A 66 3.42 17.19 -0.11
N CYS A 67 3.79 18.33 -0.67
CA CYS A 67 3.56 18.70 -2.06
C CYS A 67 4.90 18.96 -2.76
N TYR A 68 5.07 18.36 -3.93
CA TYR A 68 6.32 18.30 -4.67
C TYR A 68 6.12 18.78 -6.11
N GLU A 69 7.20 19.17 -6.77
CA GLU A 69 7.18 19.39 -8.22
C GLU A 69 7.01 18.06 -8.95
N TYR A 70 6.47 18.09 -10.18
CA TYR A 70 6.24 16.87 -10.96
C TYR A 70 7.50 16.00 -11.09
N THR A 71 8.63 16.61 -11.45
CA THR A 71 9.90 15.90 -11.66
C THR A 71 10.39 15.25 -10.36
N GLU A 72 10.25 15.96 -9.23
CA GLU A 72 10.61 15.43 -7.91
C GLU A 72 9.74 14.22 -7.54
N MET A 73 8.44 14.25 -7.84
CA MET A 73 7.58 13.07 -7.62
C MET A 73 8.00 11.87 -8.47
N ILE A 74 8.41 12.09 -9.73
CA ILE A 74 8.91 11.01 -10.58
C ILE A 74 10.19 10.43 -9.99
N ASP A 75 11.13 11.27 -9.57
CA ASP A 75 12.40 10.82 -8.99
C ASP A 75 12.16 10.05 -7.67
N LEU A 76 11.26 10.52 -6.80
CA LEU A 76 10.85 9.80 -5.58
C LEU A 76 10.27 8.40 -5.87
N VAL A 77 9.53 8.24 -6.98
CA VAL A 77 8.97 6.94 -7.38
C VAL A 77 10.07 6.05 -7.97
N MET A 78 10.95 6.60 -8.80
CA MET A 78 12.10 5.87 -9.34
C MET A 78 12.98 5.30 -8.21
N ASP A 79 13.25 6.11 -7.18
CA ASP A 79 13.99 5.70 -5.99
C ASP A 79 13.27 4.60 -5.20
N ALA A 80 11.95 4.74 -5.03
CA ALA A 80 11.14 3.76 -4.32
C ALA A 80 11.13 2.38 -5.00
N TYR A 81 11.15 2.35 -6.33
CA TYR A 81 11.24 1.13 -7.13
C TYR A 81 12.67 0.65 -7.36
N ARG A 82 13.69 1.34 -6.83
CA ARG A 82 15.11 0.92 -6.86
C ARG A 82 15.62 0.50 -8.25
N GLY A 83 15.15 1.17 -9.30
CA GLY A 83 15.54 0.89 -10.69
C GLY A 83 14.80 -0.28 -11.36
N GLU A 84 13.78 -0.87 -10.74
CA GLU A 84 12.96 -1.94 -11.36
C GLU A 84 12.04 -1.44 -12.47
N ILE A 85 11.84 -0.12 -12.57
CA ILE A 85 10.98 0.51 -13.58
C ILE A 85 11.73 1.59 -14.35
N THR A 86 11.26 1.87 -15.56
CA THR A 86 11.75 2.99 -16.37
C THR A 86 11.07 4.30 -15.96
N ARG A 87 11.69 5.44 -16.32
CA ARG A 87 11.10 6.78 -16.12
C ARG A 87 9.72 6.90 -16.76
N GLU A 88 9.57 6.41 -17.99
CA GLU A 88 8.28 6.39 -18.70
C GLU A 88 7.21 5.57 -17.96
N SER A 89 7.61 4.44 -17.37
CA SER A 89 6.72 3.61 -16.54
C SER A 89 6.32 4.35 -15.27
N ALA A 90 7.26 5.06 -14.61
CA ALA A 90 6.97 5.88 -13.44
C ALA A 90 6.00 7.03 -13.77
N GLU A 91 6.22 7.74 -14.88
CA GLU A 91 5.29 8.77 -15.37
C GLU A 91 3.89 8.20 -15.63
N THR A 92 3.81 7.02 -16.25
CA THR A 92 2.54 6.31 -16.47
C THR A 92 1.84 5.94 -15.17
N LEU A 93 2.57 5.40 -14.19
CA LEU A 93 2.03 5.09 -12.86
C LEU A 93 1.52 6.35 -12.15
N MET A 94 2.26 7.46 -12.31
CA MET A 94 1.94 8.70 -11.62
C MET A 94 0.74 9.44 -12.20
N LYS A 95 0.31 9.17 -13.43
CA LYS A 95 -1.00 9.66 -13.94
C LYS A 95 -2.17 9.37 -13.01
N ARG A 96 -2.14 8.23 -12.30
CA ARG A 96 -3.10 7.89 -11.22
C ARG A 96 -2.54 8.10 -9.81
N GLY A 97 -1.21 8.15 -9.68
CA GLY A 97 -0.49 8.18 -8.41
C GLY A 97 -0.29 9.58 -7.81
N MET A 98 -0.53 10.65 -8.56
CA MET A 98 -0.51 12.04 -8.07
C MET A 98 -1.84 12.76 -8.33
N GLN A 99 -2.05 13.83 -7.58
CA GLN A 99 -3.11 14.81 -7.78
C GLN A 99 -2.55 16.23 -7.68
N PRO A 100 -3.15 17.22 -8.37
CA PRO A 100 -2.79 18.63 -8.22
C PRO A 100 -2.99 19.09 -6.77
N ALA A 101 -1.99 19.80 -6.24
CA ALA A 101 -2.09 20.45 -4.94
C ALA A 101 -2.80 21.81 -5.05
N PRO A 102 -3.29 22.38 -3.93
CA PRO A 102 -3.76 23.77 -3.90
C PRO A 102 -2.68 24.79 -4.28
N ILE A 103 -1.40 24.42 -4.12
CA ILE A 103 -0.25 25.23 -4.51
C ILE A 103 0.02 25.05 -6.02
N PRO A 104 -0.01 26.11 -6.84
CA PRO A 104 0.21 26.01 -8.28
C PRO A 104 1.55 25.33 -8.63
N GLY A 105 1.53 24.43 -9.62
CA GLY A 105 2.70 23.67 -10.08
C GLY A 105 3.02 22.43 -9.24
N LYS A 106 2.51 22.37 -8.00
CA LYS A 106 2.79 21.25 -7.09
C LYS A 106 1.73 20.16 -7.11
N HIS A 107 2.16 18.98 -6.71
CA HIS A 107 1.36 17.77 -6.69
C HIS A 107 1.61 16.99 -5.40
N TYR A 108 0.61 16.23 -4.95
CA TYR A 108 0.74 15.30 -3.83
C TYR A 108 0.39 13.88 -4.27
N PHE A 109 0.83 12.87 -3.52
CA PHE A 109 0.50 11.47 -3.83
C PHE A 109 -0.99 11.20 -3.56
N SER A 110 -1.68 10.61 -4.53
CA SER A 110 -3.13 10.31 -4.44
C SER A 110 -3.46 9.15 -3.49
N ARG A 111 -2.47 8.33 -3.15
CA ARG A 111 -2.64 7.17 -2.26
C ARG A 111 -2.82 7.62 -0.81
N ASP A 112 -3.62 6.86 -0.07
CA ASP A 112 -3.77 7.06 1.37
C ASP A 112 -2.46 6.74 2.11
N PRO A 113 -1.83 7.70 2.81
CA PRO A 113 -0.60 7.46 3.55
C PRO A 113 -0.79 6.47 4.71
N ARG A 114 -2.01 6.29 5.23
CA ARG A 114 -2.32 5.34 6.31
C ARG A 114 -2.17 3.88 5.91
N LEU A 115 -2.11 3.61 4.61
CA LEU A 115 -1.89 2.26 4.07
C LEU A 115 -0.39 1.93 3.87
N LYS A 116 0.53 2.75 4.41
CA LYS A 116 1.99 2.54 4.36
C LYS A 116 2.56 1.75 5.53
#